data_AF-A0A4U0X5D2-F1
#
_entry.id   AF-A0A4U0X5D2-F1
#
_cell.length_a   1.000
_cell.length_b   1.000
_cell.length_c   1.000
_cell.angle_alpha   90.00
_cell.angle_beta   90.00
_cell.angle_gamma   90.00
#
_symmetry.space_group_name_H-M   'P 1'
#
loop_
_entity.id
_entity.type
_entity.pdbx_description
1 polymer ?
#
loop_
_entity_poly.entity_id
_entity_poly.type
_entity_poly.pdbx_seq_one_letter_code
_entity_poly.pdbx_strand_id
1 'polypeptide(L)'
;MFVPAAEYYIGGAMETKLNITSVEVITEAIGITGTSLLPLLQELPGIKGVPGAYELVVLAGQMAYAEAYKWVYYVSIAFGTLSIIAACFLGDISKYMDDHVAVVMH
;
A
#
# COMPACT_ATOMS: atom_id res chain seq x y z
N MET A 1 -6.48 5.33 2.97
CA MET A 1 -6.41 5.21 1.49
C MET A 1 -5.09 5.82 1.04
N PHE A 2 -4.35 5.18 0.13
CA PHE A 2 -2.99 5.60 -0.24
C PHE A 2 -2.96 6.89 -1.08
N VAL A 3 -3.82 7.00 -2.10
CA VAL A 3 -3.81 8.10 -3.07
C VAL A 3 -3.86 9.50 -2.41
N PRO A 4 -4.77 9.80 -1.46
CA PRO A 4 -4.80 11.11 -0.82
C PRO A 4 -3.55 11.43 0.03
N ALA A 5 -2.95 10.42 0.66
CA ALA A 5 -1.69 10.59 1.38
C ALA A 5 -0.53 10.83 0.41
N ALA A 6 -0.53 10.13 -0.73
CA ALA A 6 0.47 10.30 -1.78
C ALA A 6 0.38 11.69 -2.42
N GLU A 7 -0.82 12.21 -2.71
CA GLU A 7 -1.01 13.59 -3.18
C GLU A 7 -0.40 14.60 -2.21
N TYR A 8 -0.63 14.43 -0.90
CA TYR A 8 -0.08 15.33 0.11
C TYR A 8 1.46 15.23 0.23
N TYR A 9 2.01 14.04 0.40
CA TYR A 9 3.45 13.87 0.65
C TYR A 9 4.27 13.97 -0.64
N ILE A 10 3.91 13.21 -1.69
CA ILE A 10 4.67 13.19 -2.95
C ILE A 10 4.42 14.49 -3.72
N GLY A 11 3.15 14.87 -3.91
CA GLY A 11 2.81 16.13 -4.58
C GLY A 11 3.40 17.33 -3.86
N GLY A 12 3.23 17.42 -2.54
CA GLY A 12 3.81 18.49 -1.73
C GLY A 12 5.34 18.55 -1.80
N ALA A 13 6.03 17.41 -1.81
CA ALA A 13 7.49 17.35 -1.93
C ALA A 13 7.96 17.79 -3.34
N MET A 14 7.26 17.35 -4.38
CA MET A 14 7.57 17.71 -5.78
C MET A 14 7.31 19.20 -6.05
N GLU A 15 6.21 19.76 -5.56
CA GLU A 15 5.88 21.18 -5.74
C GLU A 15 6.82 22.09 -4.94
N THR A 16 7.04 21.81 -3.66
CA THR A 16 7.74 22.75 -2.77
C THR A 16 9.27 22.63 -2.80
N LYS A 17 9.83 21.44 -3.08
CA LYS A 17 11.28 21.20 -3.05
C LYS A 17 11.90 21.06 -4.42
N LEU A 18 11.16 20.51 -5.38
CA LEU A 18 11.63 20.30 -6.75
C LEU A 18 11.05 21.31 -7.75
N ASN A 19 10.10 22.15 -7.33
CA ASN A 19 9.41 23.13 -8.17
C ASN A 19 8.72 22.49 -9.39
N ILE A 20 8.26 21.24 -9.23
CA ILE A 20 7.51 20.49 -10.24
C ILE A 20 6.02 20.70 -9.93
N THR A 21 5.31 21.41 -10.81
CA THR A 21 3.89 21.75 -10.63
C THR A 21 2.98 21.12 -11.70
N SER A 22 3.53 20.31 -12.60
CA SER A 22 2.72 19.57 -13.57
C SER A 22 1.99 18.44 -12.85
N VAL A 23 0.65 18.50 -12.93
CA VAL A 23 -0.25 17.51 -12.33
C VAL A 23 -0.01 16.13 -12.95
N GLU A 24 0.29 16.06 -14.24
CA GLU A 24 0.57 14.82 -14.96
C GLU A 24 1.80 14.10 -14.36
N VAL A 25 2.90 14.83 -14.16
CA VAL A 25 4.15 14.28 -13.63
C VAL A 25 3.99 13.83 -12.17
N ILE A 26 3.27 14.61 -11.37
CA ILE A 26 2.97 14.26 -9.98
C ILE A 26 2.09 13.01 -9.92
N THR A 27 1.06 12.93 -10.78
CA THR A 27 0.17 11.76 -10.85
C THR A 27 0.93 10.51 -11.28
N GLU A 28 1.85 10.64 -12.24
CA GLU A 28 2.70 9.54 -12.68
C GLU A 28 3.66 9.08 -11.57
N ALA A 29 4.27 10.01 -10.83
CA ALA A 29 5.10 9.69 -9.67
C ALA A 29 4.32 8.94 -8.57
N ILE A 30 3.08 9.37 -8.29
CA ILE A 30 2.16 8.70 -7.36
C ILE A 30 1.84 7.29 -7.88
N GLY A 31 1.56 7.16 -9.18
CA GLY A 31 1.29 5.88 -9.84
C GLY A 31 2.46 4.89 -9.72
N ILE A 32 3.68 5.33 -10.08
CA ILE A 32 4.91 4.54 -9.95
C ILE A 32 5.16 4.12 -8.50
N THR A 33 4.93 5.03 -7.56
CA THR A 33 5.08 4.72 -6.13
C THR A 33 4.03 3.72 -5.65
N GLY A 34 2.80 3.83 -6.16
CA GLY A 34 1.70 2.90 -5.89
C GLY A 34 1.95 1.48 -6.46
N THR A 35 2.64 1.35 -7.60
CA THR A 35 3.04 0.06 -8.16
C THR A 35 4.34 -0.48 -7.58
N SER A 36 5.02 0.30 -6.71
CA SER A 36 6.32 -0.03 -6.13
C SER A 36 7.47 -0.18 -7.15
N LEU A 37 7.29 0.30 -8.37
CA LEU A 37 8.32 0.30 -9.43
C LEU A 37 9.22 1.54 -9.34
N LEU A 38 9.75 1.82 -8.14
CA LEU A 38 10.46 3.06 -7.81
C LEU A 38 11.56 3.48 -8.79
N PRO A 39 12.39 2.57 -9.38
CA PRO A 39 13.41 2.97 -10.34
C PRO A 39 12.89 3.81 -11.52
N LEU A 40 11.62 3.63 -11.92
CA LEU A 40 10.99 4.41 -13.00
C LEU A 40 10.84 5.91 -12.66
N LEU A 41 10.89 6.30 -11.38
CA LEU A 41 10.89 7.71 -10.99
C LEU A 41 12.07 8.48 -11.58
N GLN A 42 13.20 7.81 -11.85
CA GLN A 42 14.37 8.44 -12.46
C GLN A 42 14.16 8.82 -13.93
N GLU A 43 13.10 8.31 -14.56
CA GLU A 43 12.74 8.63 -15.94
C GLU A 43 11.87 9.89 -16.02
N LEU A 44 11.27 10.31 -14.90
CA LEU A 44 10.36 11.44 -14.86
C LEU A 44 11.09 12.79 -15.09
N PRO A 45 10.46 13.70 -15.84
CA PRO A 45 10.96 15.06 -16.00
C PRO A 45 10.97 15.77 -14.63
N GLY A 46 12.08 16.44 -14.31
CA GLY A 46 12.29 17.11 -13.01
C GLY A 46 12.90 16.22 -11.92
N ILE A 47 12.93 14.91 -12.10
CA ILE A 47 13.68 13.97 -11.25
C ILE A 47 14.96 13.52 -11.95
N LYS A 48 14.87 13.21 -13.24
CA LYS A 48 16.00 12.75 -14.05
C LYS A 48 17.17 13.73 -14.01
N GLY A 49 18.32 13.26 -13.52
CA GLY A 49 19.56 14.04 -13.48
C GLY A 49 19.59 15.15 -12.42
N VAL A 50 18.56 15.26 -11.57
CA VAL A 50 18.52 16.21 -10.44
C VAL A 50 19.04 15.50 -9.18
N PRO A 51 20.19 15.91 -8.61
CA PRO A 51 20.73 15.28 -7.42
C PRO A 51 19.75 15.35 -6.24
N GLY A 52 19.47 14.23 -5.59
CA GLY A 52 18.60 14.16 -4.42
C GLY A 52 17.10 14.16 -4.70
N ALA A 53 16.66 14.40 -5.94
CA ALA A 53 15.24 14.43 -6.28
C ALA A 53 14.58 13.05 -6.16
N TYR A 54 15.28 12.01 -6.62
CA TYR A 54 14.81 10.63 -6.53
C TYR A 54 14.61 10.21 -5.08
N GLU A 55 15.63 10.42 -4.24
CA GLU A 55 15.62 10.05 -2.82
C GLU A 55 14.52 10.80 -2.06
N LEU A 56 14.32 12.08 -2.39
CA LEU A 56 13.28 12.91 -1.79
C LEU A 56 11.87 12.40 -2.11
N VAL A 57 11.61 12.03 -3.37
CA VAL A 57 10.32 11.48 -3.79
C VAL A 57 10.09 10.08 -3.19
N VAL A 58 11.14 9.25 -3.15
CA VAL A 58 11.06 7.92 -2.49
C VAL A 58 10.73 8.07 -1.00
N LEU A 59 11.40 9.00 -0.30
CA LEU A 59 11.13 9.26 1.11
C LEU A 59 9.70 9.77 1.33
N ALA A 60 9.22 10.67 0.48
CA ALA A 60 7.84 11.14 0.52
C ALA A 60 6.84 10.00 0.30
N GLY A 61 7.13 9.08 -0.63
CA GLY A 61 6.36 7.87 -0.86
C GLY A 61 6.30 6.96 0.36
N GLN A 62 7.41 6.76 1.07
CA GLN A 62 7.46 5.99 2.31
C GLN A 62 6.56 6.60 3.40
N MET A 63 6.55 7.93 3.53
CA MET A 63 5.66 8.64 4.46
C MET A 63 4.18 8.44 4.10
N ALA A 64 3.85 8.51 2.81
CA ALA A 64 2.50 8.24 2.33
C ALA A 64 2.05 6.80 2.64
N TYR A 65 2.94 5.82 2.44
CA TYR A 65 2.67 4.43 2.81
C TYR A 65 2.46 4.25 4.31
N ALA A 66 3.32 4.84 5.15
CA ALA A 66 3.20 4.75 6.60
C ALA A 66 1.85 5.29 7.10
N GLU A 67 1.42 6.44 6.57
CA GLU A 67 0.13 7.05 6.90
C GLU A 67 -1.06 6.23 6.38
N ALA A 68 -0.94 5.62 5.19
CA ALA A 68 -2.00 4.79 4.64
C ALA A 68 -2.14 3.45 5.39
N TYR A 69 -1.03 2.86 5.86
CA TYR A 69 -0.99 1.53 6.46
C TYR A 69 -1.79 1.43 7.77
N LYS A 70 -1.84 2.51 8.57
CA LYS A 70 -2.61 2.54 9.82
C LYS A 70 -4.08 2.16 9.62
N TRP A 71 -4.68 2.58 8.50
CA TRP A 71 -6.07 2.31 8.19
C TRP A 71 -6.31 0.84 7.85
N VAL A 72 -5.41 0.23 7.09
CA VAL A 72 -5.46 -1.20 6.78
C VAL A 72 -5.37 -2.01 8.06
N TYR A 73 -4.48 -1.60 8.98
CA TYR A 73 -4.33 -2.26 10.28
C TYR A 73 -5.62 -2.24 11.11
N TYR A 74 -6.29 -1.08 11.22
CA TYR A 74 -7.56 -0.98 11.96
C TYR A 74 -8.68 -1.83 11.33
N VAL A 75 -8.76 -1.86 10.00
CA VAL A 75 -9.73 -2.70 9.29
C VAL A 75 -9.47 -4.18 9.58
N SER A 76 -8.20 -4.63 9.53
CA SER A 76 -7.82 -6.00 9.86
C SER A 76 -8.20 -6.40 11.29
N ILE A 77 -8.06 -5.50 12.27
CA ILE A 77 -8.50 -5.75 13.65
C ILE A 77 -10.02 -5.96 13.72
N ALA A 78 -10.81 -5.14 13.02
CA ALA A 78 -12.26 -5.26 13.02
C ALA A 78 -12.71 -6.59 12.40
N PHE A 79 -12.16 -6.95 11.23
CA PHE A 79 -12.42 -8.24 10.59
C PHE A 79 -12.00 -9.41 11.49
N GLY A 80 -10.79 -9.37 12.05
CA GLY A 80 -10.30 -10.41 12.97
C GLY A 80 -11.21 -10.59 14.19
N THR A 81 -11.68 -9.48 14.77
CA THR A 81 -12.58 -9.51 15.93
C THR A 81 -13.93 -10.13 15.58
N LEU A 82 -14.50 -9.77 14.42
CA LEU A 82 -15.75 -10.37 13.93
C LEU A 82 -15.58 -11.88 13.67
N SER A 83 -14.46 -12.31 13.12
CA SER A 83 -14.15 -13.73 12.91
C SER A 83 -14.09 -14.50 14.23
N ILE A 84 -13.46 -13.94 15.26
CA ILE A 84 -13.37 -14.55 16.59
C ILE A 84 -14.77 -14.69 17.19
N ILE A 85 -15.58 -13.63 17.13
CA ILE A 85 -16.96 -13.66 17.62
C ILE A 85 -17.76 -14.74 16.88
N ALA A 86 -17.68 -14.78 15.54
CA ALA A 86 -18.35 -15.80 14.75
C ALA A 86 -17.91 -17.23 15.12
N ALA A 87 -16.61 -17.44 15.37
CA ALA A 87 -16.08 -18.72 15.82
C ALA A 87 -16.65 -19.16 17.17
N CYS A 88 -16.93 -18.23 18.10
CA CYS A 88 -17.59 -18.56 19.37
C CYS A 88 -19.04 -19.05 19.21
N PHE A 89 -19.71 -18.66 18.13
CA PHE A 89 -21.07 -19.11 17.80
C PHE A 89 -21.10 -20.23 16.75
N LEU A 90 -19.93 -20.63 16.25
CA LEU A 90 -19.76 -21.76 15.38
C LEU A 90 -19.83 -23.02 16.27
N GLY A 91 -21.00 -23.67 16.27
CA GLY A 91 -21.27 -24.90 17.04
C GLY A 91 -20.43 -26.09 16.59
N ASP A 92 -20.89 -27.32 16.81
CA ASP A 92 -20.15 -28.50 16.37
C ASP A 92 -20.12 -28.61 14.82
N ILE A 93 -18.95 -28.34 14.22
CA ILE A 93 -18.71 -28.41 12.77
C ILE A 93 -18.30 -29.83 12.35
N SER A 94 -18.14 -30.77 13.30
CA SER A 94 -17.68 -32.14 13.02
C SER A 94 -18.55 -32.88 12.00
N LYS A 95 -19.81 -32.46 11.81
CA LYS A 95 -20.73 -32.98 10.80
C LYS A 95 -20.43 -32.53 9.35
N TYR A 96 -19.67 -31.46 9.17
CA TYR A 96 -19.25 -30.90 7.88
C TYR A 96 -17.73 -31.05 7.63
N MET A 97 -17.02 -31.67 8.57
CA MET A 97 -15.62 -32.04 8.50
C MET A 97 -15.52 -33.51 8.09
N ASP A 98 -16.03 -33.86 6.92
CA ASP A 98 -15.86 -35.19 6.35
C ASP A 98 -14.42 -35.34 5.85
N ASP A 99 -13.66 -36.27 6.45
CA ASP A 99 -12.27 -36.64 6.15
C ASP A 99 -12.07 -37.12 4.70
N HIS A 100 -12.18 -36.22 3.72
CA HIS A 100 -11.83 -36.48 2.32
C HIS A 100 -10.30 -36.48 2.09
N VAL A 101 -9.51 -36.71 3.14
CA VAL A 101 -8.06 -37.00 3.04
C VAL A 101 -7.74 -38.35 3.70
N ALA A 102 -8.53 -39.38 3.41
CA ALA A 102 -8.11 -40.76 3.61
C ALA A 102 -7.46 -41.30 2.33
N VAL A 103 -6.25 -40.82 2.01
CA VAL A 103 -5.33 -41.65 1.22
C VAL A 103 -4.92 -42.79 2.13
N VAL A 104 -5.58 -43.94 1.96
CA VAL A 104 -5.15 -45.21 2.54
C VAL A 104 -3.79 -45.53 1.93
N MET A 105 -2.71 -45.32 2.69
CA MET A 105 -1.43 -45.95 2.38
C MET A 105 -1.57 -47.44 2.68
N HIS A 106 -1.50 -48.26 1.64
CA HIS A 106 -1.48 -49.72 1.70
C HIS A 106 -0.04 -50.24 1.66
#